data_AF-A0A183VGQ0-F1
#
_entry.id   AF-A0A183VGQ0-F1
#
_cell.length_a   1.000
_cell.length_b   1.000
_cell.length_c   1.000
_cell.angle_alpha   90.00
_cell.angle_beta   90.00
_cell.angle_gamma   90.00
#
_symmetry.space_group_name_H-M   'P 1'
#
loop_
_entity.id
_entity.type
_entity.pdbx_description
1 polymer ?
#
loop_
_entity_poly.entity_id
_entity_poly.type
_entity_poly.pdbx_seq_one_letter_code
_entity_poly.pdbx_strand_id
1 'polypeptide(L)'
;MKKLRRAVITLMQALDLYVYQIGVRMIVVDVIEMSAHNVTLEHFANYRSERFTQLPEHDLAILISSAYEGGIAYVNGICSRSAVGIIGFFADAPMEYASIFFHELAHLLGLSHDASAECSCNNIRIDEGCLKIDGFDNDCSVQALVEKLPDHICIQSPPASMPKNALPVCGNQIVEQHEECDCGPER
;
A
#
# COMPACT_ATOMS: atom_id res chain seq x y z
N MET A 1 17.61 6.47 -10.79
CA MET A 1 17.03 5.12 -10.57
C MET A 1 17.55 4.34 -9.36
N LYS A 2 18.85 4.04 -9.19
CA LYS A 2 19.34 3.22 -8.04
C LYS A 2 19.03 3.80 -6.65
N LYS A 3 19.20 5.11 -6.44
CA LYS A 3 18.84 5.79 -5.17
C LYS A 3 17.33 5.66 -4.89
N LEU A 4 16.52 5.96 -5.90
CA LEU A 4 15.06 5.88 -5.80
C LEU A 4 14.56 4.47 -5.45
N ARG A 5 15.06 3.43 -6.14
CA ARG A 5 14.68 2.04 -5.84
C ARG A 5 15.00 1.64 -4.40
N ARG A 6 16.18 2.02 -3.89
CA ARG A 6 16.54 1.79 -2.47
C ARG A 6 15.59 2.52 -1.52
N ALA A 7 15.27 3.77 -1.82
CA ALA A 7 14.36 4.55 -0.99
C ALA A 7 12.93 3.98 -1.00
N VAL A 8 12.45 3.47 -2.15
CA VAL A 8 11.16 2.77 -2.24
C VAL A 8 11.19 1.49 -1.41
N ILE A 9 12.24 0.68 -1.47
CA ILE A 9 12.37 -0.51 -0.61
C ILE A 9 12.27 -0.11 0.87
N THR A 10 12.99 0.94 1.30
CA THR A 10 12.90 1.43 2.69
C THR A 10 11.49 1.94 3.07
N LEU A 11 10.78 2.60 2.14
CA LEU A 11 9.38 2.98 2.34
C LEU A 11 8.50 1.74 2.54
N MET A 12 8.69 0.69 1.74
CA MET A 12 7.90 -0.53 1.86
C MET A 12 8.15 -1.27 3.17
N GLN A 13 9.41 -1.34 3.62
CA GLN A 13 9.75 -1.91 4.93
C GLN A 13 9.05 -1.16 6.07
N ALA A 14 8.96 0.18 5.98
CA ALA A 14 8.21 0.97 6.95
C ALA A 14 6.69 0.78 6.81
N LEU A 15 6.19 0.63 5.58
CA LEU A 15 4.77 0.35 5.32
C LEU A 15 4.35 -1.02 5.86
N ASP A 16 5.23 -2.01 5.84
CA ASP A 16 4.96 -3.35 6.37
C ASP A 16 4.61 -3.34 7.86
N LEU A 17 5.07 -2.35 8.62
CA LEU A 17 4.64 -2.13 10.01
C LEU A 17 3.12 -1.87 10.13
N TYR A 18 2.49 -1.37 9.06
CA TYR A 18 1.06 -1.07 8.99
C TYR A 18 0.28 -2.24 8.34
N VAL A 19 0.66 -2.64 7.12
CA VAL A 19 -0.12 -3.60 6.32
C VAL A 19 -0.08 -5.02 6.91
N TYR A 20 1.01 -5.40 7.60
CA TYR A 20 1.10 -6.67 8.31
C TYR A 20 -0.04 -6.83 9.32
N GLN A 21 -0.41 -5.76 10.03
CA GLN A 21 -1.40 -5.80 11.11
C GLN A 21 -2.80 -6.16 10.60
N ILE A 22 -3.10 -5.85 9.34
CA ILE A 22 -4.38 -6.15 8.68
C ILE A 22 -4.29 -7.39 7.78
N GLY A 23 -3.19 -8.15 7.84
CA GLY A 23 -2.99 -9.36 7.04
C GLY A 23 -2.75 -9.10 5.54
N VAL A 24 -2.37 -7.88 5.17
CA VAL A 24 -2.02 -7.51 3.79
C VAL A 24 -0.50 -7.55 3.62
N ARG A 25 -0.04 -8.06 2.48
CA ARG A 25 1.38 -8.14 2.11
C ARG A 25 1.56 -7.55 0.74
N MET A 26 2.67 -6.85 0.53
CA MET A 26 2.91 -6.11 -0.70
C MET A 26 4.21 -6.55 -1.36
N ILE A 27 4.13 -6.76 -2.68
CA ILE A 27 5.29 -7.02 -3.53
C ILE A 27 5.55 -5.77 -4.37
N VAL A 28 6.79 -5.30 -4.42
CA VAL A 28 7.17 -4.22 -5.33
C VAL A 28 7.50 -4.79 -6.69
N VAL A 29 6.54 -4.76 -7.61
CA VAL A 29 6.71 -5.35 -8.93
C VAL A 29 7.77 -4.62 -9.78
N ASP A 30 7.76 -3.28 -9.79
CA ASP A 30 8.78 -2.45 -10.43
C ASP A 30 8.67 -0.98 -9.95
N VAL A 31 9.69 -0.19 -10.24
CA VAL A 31 9.69 1.28 -10.06
C VAL A 31 10.03 1.92 -11.40
N ILE A 32 9.02 2.53 -12.02
CA ILE A 32 9.08 3.07 -13.37
C ILE A 32 9.05 4.60 -13.31
N GLU A 33 9.92 5.24 -14.07
CA GLU A 33 9.95 6.70 -14.19
C GLU A 33 8.80 7.18 -15.10
N MET A 34 8.07 8.19 -14.62
CA MET A 34 7.00 8.85 -15.37
C MET A 34 7.37 10.31 -15.62
N SER A 35 7.47 10.69 -16.89
CA SER A 35 7.75 12.07 -17.28
C SER A 35 6.44 12.85 -17.45
N ALA A 36 5.95 13.48 -16.39
CA ALA A 36 4.78 14.35 -16.42
C ALA A 36 4.82 15.39 -15.29
N HIS A 37 4.08 16.48 -15.46
CA HIS A 37 3.94 17.55 -14.46
C HIS A 37 2.46 17.73 -14.09
N ASN A 38 2.18 18.13 -12.85
CA ASN A 38 0.82 18.40 -12.35
C ASN A 38 -0.17 17.26 -12.66
N VAL A 39 0.28 16.01 -12.41
CA VAL A 39 -0.52 14.82 -12.66
C VAL A 39 -1.67 14.76 -11.65
N THR A 40 -2.90 14.72 -12.16
CA THR A 40 -4.09 14.47 -11.33
C THR A 40 -4.29 12.97 -11.17
N LEU A 41 -5.11 12.59 -10.19
CA LEU A 41 -5.46 11.18 -9.97
C LEU A 41 -6.13 10.56 -11.22
N GLU A 42 -7.00 11.29 -11.90
CA GLU A 42 -7.63 10.85 -13.15
C GLU A 42 -6.61 10.70 -14.30
N HIS A 43 -5.68 11.64 -14.46
CA HIS A 43 -4.60 11.51 -15.44
C HIS A 43 -3.77 10.25 -15.20
N PHE A 44 -3.45 9.94 -13.94
CA PHE A 44 -2.69 8.76 -13.60
C PHE A 44 -3.48 7.46 -13.80
N ALA A 45 -4.78 7.45 -13.47
CA ALA A 45 -5.66 6.31 -13.77
C ALA A 45 -5.75 6.02 -15.27
N ASN A 46 -5.86 7.07 -16.09
CA ASN A 46 -5.88 6.95 -17.55
C ASN A 46 -4.54 6.46 -18.09
N TYR A 47 -3.42 7.03 -17.61
CA TYR A 47 -2.08 6.58 -17.96
C TYR A 47 -1.88 5.08 -17.70
N ARG A 48 -2.27 4.60 -16.51
CA ARG A 48 -2.19 3.18 -16.14
C ARG A 48 -3.07 2.33 -17.07
N SER A 49 -4.30 2.76 -17.33
CA SER A 49 -5.27 2.01 -18.13
C SER A 49 -4.83 1.88 -19.59
N GLU A 50 -4.34 2.96 -20.19
CA GLU A 50 -3.87 2.99 -21.59
C GLU A 50 -2.60 2.14 -21.81
N ARG A 51 -1.80 1.97 -20.77
CA ARG A 51 -0.52 1.23 -20.80
C ARG A 51 -0.56 -0.08 -20.04
N PHE A 52 -1.74 -0.56 -19.66
CA PHE A 52 -1.88 -1.70 -18.76
C PHE A 52 -1.11 -2.94 -19.26
N THR A 53 -1.14 -3.21 -20.57
CA THR A 53 -0.41 -4.34 -21.20
C THR A 53 1.10 -4.13 -21.37
N GLN A 54 1.57 -2.89 -21.22
CA GLN A 54 2.99 -2.52 -21.32
C GLN A 54 3.67 -2.42 -19.96
N LEU A 55 2.87 -2.21 -18.90
CA LEU A 55 3.32 -2.22 -17.53
C LEU A 55 3.44 -3.67 -17.02
N PRO A 56 4.31 -3.93 -16.03
CA PRO A 56 4.29 -5.20 -15.31
C PRO A 56 2.89 -5.48 -14.73
N GLU A 57 2.49 -6.74 -14.63
CA GLU A 57 1.22 -7.13 -14.01
C GLU A 57 1.17 -6.68 -12.53
N HIS A 58 0.10 -5.99 -12.13
CA HIS A 58 -0.01 -5.35 -10.81
C HIS A 58 -1.46 -5.08 -10.40
N ASP A 59 -1.73 -5.12 -9.10
CA ASP A 59 -3.06 -4.86 -8.54
C ASP A 59 -3.36 -3.36 -8.39
N LEU A 60 -2.35 -2.59 -8.00
CA LEU A 60 -2.42 -1.14 -7.79
C LEU A 60 -1.13 -0.44 -8.24
N ALA A 61 -1.22 0.85 -8.58
CA ALA A 61 -0.07 1.68 -8.92
C ALA A 61 -0.06 2.98 -8.11
N ILE A 62 1.11 3.39 -7.63
CA ILE A 62 1.25 4.57 -6.78
C ILE A 62 2.27 5.51 -7.41
N LEU A 63 1.84 6.74 -7.66
CA LEU A 63 2.71 7.80 -8.12
C LEU A 63 3.33 8.50 -6.89
N ILE A 64 4.64 8.36 -6.75
CA ILE A 64 5.41 9.09 -5.75
C ILE A 64 5.90 10.43 -6.33
N SER A 65 5.74 11.52 -5.60
CA SER A 65 6.10 12.87 -6.06
C SER A 65 6.75 13.68 -4.95
N SER A 66 7.92 14.26 -5.22
CA SER A 66 8.57 15.21 -4.30
C SER A 66 7.99 16.62 -4.38
N ALA A 67 7.04 16.87 -5.28
CA ALA A 67 6.36 18.16 -5.43
C ALA A 67 4.99 18.17 -4.72
N TYR A 68 4.64 17.07 -4.05
CA TYR A 68 3.38 16.90 -3.35
C TYR A 68 3.68 16.52 -1.90
N GLU A 69 2.99 17.13 -0.94
CA GLU A 69 3.22 16.88 0.49
C GLU A 69 2.18 15.95 1.11
N GLY A 70 1.06 15.70 0.42
CA GLY A 70 -0.05 14.89 0.91
C GLY A 70 -0.21 13.54 0.21
N GLY A 71 -1.40 12.98 0.30
CA GLY A 71 -1.83 11.79 -0.43
C GLY A 71 -3.20 12.02 -1.07
N ILE A 72 -3.46 11.30 -2.15
CA ILE A 72 -4.81 11.19 -2.72
C ILE A 72 -5.00 9.86 -3.43
N ALA A 73 -6.12 9.19 -3.15
CA ALA A 73 -6.56 7.97 -3.81
C ALA A 73 -8.09 7.91 -3.94
N TYR A 74 -8.58 6.98 -4.75
CA TYR A 74 -10.02 6.70 -4.82
C TYR A 74 -10.44 5.81 -3.64
N VAL A 75 -11.59 6.12 -3.04
CA VAL A 75 -12.21 5.19 -2.08
C VAL A 75 -12.72 3.96 -2.84
N ASN A 76 -12.41 2.76 -2.33
CA ASN A 76 -12.83 1.48 -2.91
C ASN A 76 -12.34 1.31 -4.37
N GLY A 77 -11.14 1.81 -4.65
CA GLY A 77 -10.55 1.83 -5.99
C GLY A 77 -9.87 0.54 -6.41
N ILE A 78 -9.46 -0.32 -5.45
CA ILE A 78 -8.76 -1.58 -5.75
C ILE A 78 -9.60 -2.49 -6.68
N CYS A 79 -8.96 -3.39 -7.41
CA CYS A 79 -9.59 -4.26 -8.41
C CYS A 79 -10.25 -3.54 -9.60
N SER A 80 -9.96 -2.26 -9.82
CA SER A 80 -10.53 -1.48 -10.92
C SER A 80 -9.48 -0.58 -11.59
N ARG A 81 -9.89 0.19 -12.60
CA ARG A 81 -9.05 1.24 -13.20
C ARG A 81 -8.60 2.30 -12.18
N SER A 82 -9.39 2.46 -11.12
CA SER A 82 -9.18 3.42 -10.04
C SER A 82 -8.23 2.90 -8.95
N ALA A 83 -7.57 1.75 -9.15
CA ALA A 83 -6.54 1.22 -8.26
C ALA A 83 -5.22 2.02 -8.39
N VAL A 84 -5.32 3.33 -8.19
CA VAL A 84 -4.22 4.28 -8.28
C VAL A 84 -4.25 5.27 -7.13
N GLY A 85 -3.07 5.71 -6.71
CA GLY A 85 -2.90 6.78 -5.72
C GLY A 85 -1.71 7.67 -6.05
N ILE A 86 -1.69 8.88 -5.50
CA ILE A 86 -0.56 9.80 -5.57
C ILE A 86 -0.15 10.14 -4.15
N ILE A 87 1.13 9.99 -3.82
CA ILE A 87 1.66 10.33 -2.51
C ILE A 87 2.87 11.24 -2.61
N GLY A 88 3.02 12.10 -1.62
CA GLY A 88 4.26 12.80 -1.35
C GLY A 88 5.38 11.82 -1.05
N PHE A 89 6.59 12.12 -1.51
CA PHE A 89 7.73 11.26 -1.26
C PHE A 89 9.06 11.99 -1.47
N PHE A 90 9.94 11.91 -0.48
CA PHE A 90 11.32 12.35 -0.58
C PHE A 90 12.26 11.17 -0.31
N ALA A 91 13.10 10.85 -1.28
CA ALA A 91 14.01 9.70 -1.21
C ALA A 91 15.06 9.79 -0.08
N ASP A 92 15.24 10.97 0.52
CA ASP A 92 16.14 11.19 1.65
C ASP A 92 15.49 10.89 3.01
N ALA A 93 14.16 10.84 3.08
CA ALA A 93 13.39 10.51 4.28
C ALA A 93 12.22 9.55 3.96
N PRO A 94 12.46 8.38 3.34
CA PRO A 94 11.39 7.52 2.82
C PRO A 94 10.44 6.99 3.90
N MET A 95 10.92 6.77 5.12
CA MET A 95 10.12 6.21 6.22
C MET A 95 9.00 7.17 6.68
N GLU A 96 9.19 8.48 6.55
CA GLU A 96 8.21 9.49 6.98
C GLU A 96 6.91 9.45 6.15
N TYR A 97 6.96 8.81 4.97
CA TYR A 97 5.84 8.72 4.03
C TYR A 97 5.04 7.41 4.16
N ALA A 98 5.45 6.49 5.03
CA ALA A 98 4.76 5.20 5.20
C ALA A 98 3.31 5.37 5.70
N SER A 99 3.07 6.28 6.64
CA SER A 99 1.73 6.56 7.16
C SER A 99 0.81 7.19 6.10
N ILE A 100 1.32 8.12 5.29
CA ILE A 100 0.61 8.70 4.15
C ILE A 100 0.28 7.60 3.14
N PHE A 101 1.25 6.75 2.82
CA PHE A 101 1.01 5.67 1.88
C PHE A 101 -0.03 4.68 2.39
N PHE A 102 0.04 4.30 3.66
CA PHE A 102 -0.95 3.43 4.28
C PHE A 102 -2.34 4.08 4.31
N HIS A 103 -2.44 5.39 4.57
CA HIS A 103 -3.70 6.13 4.53
C HIS A 103 -4.36 6.04 3.15
N GLU A 104 -3.60 6.31 2.08
CA GLU A 104 -4.12 6.21 0.71
C GLU A 104 -4.44 4.77 0.30
N LEU A 105 -3.67 3.80 0.79
CA LEU A 105 -3.99 2.39 0.59
C LEU A 105 -5.30 2.00 1.29
N ALA A 106 -5.55 2.48 2.51
CA ALA A 106 -6.80 2.25 3.23
C ALA A 106 -8.00 2.81 2.46
N HIS A 107 -7.86 3.98 1.82
CA HIS A 107 -8.86 4.49 0.88
C HIS A 107 -9.10 3.52 -0.28
N LEU A 108 -8.05 3.06 -0.96
CA LEU A 108 -8.18 2.09 -2.07
C LEU A 108 -8.90 0.81 -1.66
N LEU A 109 -8.67 0.36 -0.42
CA LEU A 109 -9.30 -0.81 0.19
C LEU A 109 -10.72 -0.54 0.73
N GLY A 110 -11.25 0.68 0.55
CA GLY A 110 -12.67 1.00 0.77
C GLY A 110 -12.98 1.70 2.08
N LEU A 111 -11.97 2.11 2.85
CA LEU A 111 -12.18 2.92 4.04
C LEU A 111 -12.35 4.39 3.66
N SER A 112 -13.52 4.98 3.93
CA SER A 112 -13.72 6.44 3.86
C SER A 112 -13.36 7.10 5.19
N HIS A 113 -13.12 8.41 5.21
CA HIS A 113 -12.92 9.13 6.49
C HIS A 113 -14.11 9.02 7.44
N ASP A 114 -15.33 8.93 6.89
CA ASP A 114 -16.57 8.78 7.68
C ASP A 114 -16.87 7.33 8.09
N ALA A 115 -16.01 6.37 7.73
CA ALA A 115 -16.28 4.96 8.01
C ALA A 115 -16.11 4.65 9.50
N SER A 116 -17.16 4.07 10.08
CA SER A 116 -17.19 3.56 11.44
C SER A 116 -17.67 2.12 11.44
N ALA A 117 -17.02 1.24 12.21
CA ALA A 117 -17.56 -0.06 12.58
C ALA A 117 -18.15 0.00 13.99
N GLU A 118 -19.19 -0.80 14.27
CA GLU A 118 -19.57 -1.09 15.65
C GLU A 118 -18.54 -2.06 16.23
N CYS A 119 -17.54 -1.52 16.93
CA CYS A 119 -16.50 -2.31 17.55
C CYS A 119 -16.47 -2.09 19.07
N SER A 120 -16.28 -3.16 19.85
CA SER A 120 -16.21 -3.12 21.31
C SER A 120 -14.76 -3.25 21.79
N CYS A 121 -13.96 -2.21 21.59
CA CYS A 121 -12.57 -2.15 22.07
C CYS A 121 -12.50 -1.78 23.55
N ASN A 122 -12.82 -2.74 24.41
CA ASN A 122 -12.46 -2.61 25.82
C ASN A 122 -10.93 -2.77 25.98
N ASN A 123 -10.34 -2.04 26.93
CA ASN A 123 -8.90 -1.96 27.23
C ASN A 123 -8.18 -3.30 27.57
N ILE A 124 -8.77 -4.45 27.26
CA ILE A 124 -8.29 -5.77 27.64
C ILE A 124 -8.00 -6.54 26.35
N ARG A 125 -6.73 -6.43 25.91
CA ARG A 125 -6.01 -7.27 24.94
C ARG A 125 -6.25 -6.94 23.45
N ILE A 126 -5.14 -6.54 22.82
CA ILE A 126 -4.95 -6.38 21.37
C ILE A 126 -5.30 -7.68 20.59
N ASP A 127 -5.30 -8.83 21.27
CA ASP A 127 -5.56 -10.14 20.69
C ASP A 127 -7.06 -10.50 20.52
N GLU A 128 -8.01 -9.68 21.00
CA GLU A 128 -9.47 -9.93 20.87
C GLU A 128 -10.18 -8.92 19.95
N GLY A 129 -9.58 -8.63 18.79
CA GLY A 129 -10.32 -8.01 17.67
C GLY A 129 -10.29 -6.48 17.61
N CYS A 130 -9.35 -5.82 18.29
CA CYS A 130 -9.15 -4.38 18.18
C CYS A 130 -7.74 -4.05 17.71
N LEU A 131 -7.61 -3.90 16.40
CA LEU A 131 -6.36 -3.49 15.76
C LEU A 131 -6.14 -1.99 15.97
N LYS A 132 -4.96 -1.64 16.48
CA LYS A 132 -4.52 -0.26 16.65
C LYS A 132 -3.39 0.04 15.69
N ILE A 133 -3.62 0.99 14.80
CA ILE A 133 -2.62 1.42 13.84
C ILE A 133 -2.39 2.92 14.02
N ASP A 134 -1.13 3.31 14.21
CA ASP A 134 -0.74 4.71 14.37
C ASP A 134 -1.23 5.54 13.16
N GLY A 135 -1.90 6.66 13.44
CA GLY A 135 -2.48 7.53 12.42
C GLY A 135 -3.96 7.25 12.09
N PHE A 136 -4.61 6.29 12.73
CA PHE A 136 -6.07 6.13 12.72
C PHE A 136 -6.66 6.63 14.04
N ASP A 137 -7.45 7.70 13.98
CA ASP A 137 -7.98 8.40 15.15
C ASP A 137 -8.97 7.55 15.98
N ASN A 138 -9.57 6.52 15.37
CA ASN A 138 -10.54 5.63 16.02
C ASN A 138 -10.18 4.16 15.76
N ASP A 139 -10.05 3.38 16.84
CA ASP A 139 -9.78 1.93 16.79
C ASP A 139 -10.77 1.16 15.88
N CYS A 140 -12.03 1.62 15.79
CA CYS A 140 -13.04 1.00 14.93
C CYS A 140 -12.87 1.28 13.43
N SER A 141 -12.11 2.30 13.03
CA SER A 141 -11.89 2.59 11.60
C SER A 141 -10.97 1.53 10.98
N VAL A 142 -9.99 1.01 11.73
CA VAL A 142 -9.16 -0.11 11.26
C VAL A 142 -9.99 -1.39 11.15
N GLN A 143 -10.92 -1.62 12.08
CA GLN A 143 -11.84 -2.75 12.02
C GLN A 143 -12.73 -2.69 10.77
N ALA A 144 -13.28 -1.50 10.45
CA ALA A 144 -14.05 -1.28 9.23
C ALA A 144 -13.25 -1.56 7.94
N LEU A 145 -11.94 -1.30 7.95
CA LEU A 145 -11.04 -1.63 6.84
C LEU A 145 -10.87 -3.15 6.71
N VAL A 146 -10.62 -3.85 7.81
CA VAL A 146 -10.45 -5.33 7.80
C VAL A 146 -11.71 -6.04 7.32
N GLU A 147 -12.89 -5.57 7.74
CA GLU A 147 -14.18 -6.13 7.30
C GLU A 147 -14.41 -6.00 5.79
N LYS A 148 -13.77 -5.03 5.13
CA LYS A 148 -13.85 -4.83 3.67
C LYS A 148 -12.84 -5.68 2.89
N LEU A 149 -11.78 -6.18 3.51
CA LEU A 149 -10.75 -6.94 2.79
C LEU A 149 -11.29 -8.15 2.02
N PRO A 150 -12.24 -8.96 2.56
CA PRO A 150 -12.79 -10.10 1.83
C PRO A 150 -13.58 -9.73 0.56
N ASP A 151 -14.08 -8.50 0.45
CA ASP A 151 -14.86 -8.04 -0.72
C ASP A 151 -13.96 -7.87 -1.97
N HIS A 152 -12.65 -7.73 -1.77
CA HIS A 152 -11.68 -7.46 -2.82
C HIS A 152 -11.12 -8.74 -3.42
N ILE A 153 -11.93 -9.42 -4.24
CA ILE A 153 -11.60 -10.75 -4.79
C ILE A 153 -10.29 -10.81 -5.59
N CYS A 154 -9.86 -9.71 -6.22
CA CYS A 154 -8.67 -9.70 -7.07
C CYS A 154 -7.35 -9.84 -6.31
N ILE A 155 -7.33 -9.49 -5.01
CA ILE A 155 -6.13 -9.51 -4.16
C ILE A 155 -6.17 -10.65 -3.11
N GLN A 156 -7.12 -11.59 -3.24
CA GLN A 156 -7.23 -12.72 -2.30
C GLN A 156 -6.21 -13.84 -2.56
N SER A 157 -5.53 -13.80 -3.70
CA SER A 157 -4.54 -14.80 -4.09
C SER A 157 -3.23 -14.11 -4.47
N PRO A 158 -2.08 -14.64 -4.01
CA PRO A 158 -0.78 -14.15 -4.45
C PRO A 158 -0.56 -14.43 -5.94
N PRO A 159 0.39 -13.73 -6.60
CA PRO A 159 0.73 -14.02 -7.98
C PRO A 159 1.20 -15.47 -8.14
N ALA A 160 0.84 -16.11 -9.27
CA ALA A 160 1.20 -17.50 -9.55
C ALA A 160 2.72 -17.73 -9.64
N SER A 161 3.48 -16.68 -9.95
CA SER A 161 4.94 -16.65 -9.93
C SER A 161 5.42 -15.24 -9.62
N MET A 162 6.55 -15.12 -8.91
CA MET A 162 7.14 -13.81 -8.62
C MET A 162 7.51 -13.06 -9.91
N PRO A 163 7.16 -11.76 -10.03
CA PRO A 163 7.53 -10.96 -11.18
C PRO A 163 9.05 -10.86 -11.31
N LYS A 164 9.56 -10.98 -12.55
CA LYS A 164 11.02 -10.94 -12.82
C LYS A 164 11.70 -9.64 -12.43
N ASN A 165 10.95 -8.54 -12.44
CA ASN A 165 11.46 -7.21 -12.09
C ASN A 165 11.22 -6.85 -10.62
N ALA A 166 10.62 -7.77 -9.85
CA ALA A 166 10.29 -7.51 -8.46
C ALA A 166 11.54 -7.08 -7.69
N LEU A 167 11.36 -6.09 -6.81
CA LEU A 167 12.40 -5.64 -5.91
C LEU A 167 12.18 -6.35 -4.57
N PRO A 168 13.09 -7.25 -4.14
CA PRO A 168 12.97 -7.92 -2.86
C PRO A 168 12.89 -6.93 -1.69
N VAL A 169 11.90 -7.12 -0.83
CA VAL A 169 11.65 -6.33 0.39
C VAL A 169 11.64 -7.29 1.58
N CYS A 170 12.79 -7.41 2.24
CA CYS A 170 12.88 -8.20 3.46
C CYS A 170 12.02 -7.58 4.57
N GLY A 171 11.16 -8.40 5.16
CA GLY A 171 10.20 -8.07 6.21
C GLY A 171 8.73 -8.11 5.77
N ASN A 172 8.43 -8.42 4.51
CA ASN A 172 7.07 -8.41 3.97
C ASN A 172 6.34 -9.77 4.10
N GLN A 173 6.96 -10.77 4.74
CA GLN A 173 6.51 -12.17 4.87
C GLN A 173 6.42 -12.95 3.54
N ILE A 174 7.10 -12.50 2.50
CA ILE A 174 7.15 -13.16 1.20
C ILE A 174 8.60 -13.54 0.95
N VAL A 175 8.88 -14.82 0.75
CA VAL A 175 10.25 -15.24 0.42
C VAL A 175 10.54 -14.85 -1.04
N GLU A 176 11.33 -13.80 -1.21
CA GLU A 176 11.70 -13.25 -2.51
C GLU A 176 13.10 -13.71 -2.96
N GLN A 177 13.53 -13.25 -4.13
CA GLN A 177 14.80 -13.69 -4.69
C GLN A 177 15.96 -13.31 -3.76
N HIS A 178 16.81 -14.29 -3.46
CA HIS A 178 17.98 -14.19 -2.56
C HIS A 178 17.66 -14.22 -1.06
N GLU A 179 16.42 -14.53 -0.68
CA GLU A 179 16.04 -14.75 0.71
C GLU A 179 15.95 -16.25 1.03
N GLU A 180 16.48 -16.65 2.18
CA GLU A 180 16.29 -18.01 2.72
C GLU A 180 14.97 -18.10 3.51
N CYS A 181 14.54 -16.98 4.09
CA CYS A 181 13.30 -16.84 4.85
C CYS A 181 12.89 -15.35 4.94
N ASP A 182 11.61 -15.11 5.19
CA ASP A 182 11.08 -13.80 5.58
C ASP A 182 10.10 -14.01 6.75
N CYS A 183 10.44 -13.47 7.92
CA CYS A 183 9.66 -13.65 9.15
C CYS A 183 8.73 -12.47 9.46
N GLY A 184 8.64 -11.48 8.58
CA GLY A 184 7.92 -10.24 8.81
C GLY A 184 8.80 -9.12 9.40
N PRO A 185 8.20 -7.97 9.72
CA PRO A 185 8.94 -6.81 10.19
C PRO A 185 9.54 -7.03 11.59
N GLU A 186 10.76 -6.54 11.81
CA GLU A 186 11.34 -6.45 13.17
C GLU A 186 10.49 -5.49 14.02
N ARG A 187 10.04 -5.96 15.19
CA ARG A 187 9.22 -5.20 16.14
C ARG A 187 10.04 -4.67 17.30
#